data_AF-A0A3S0JUV6-F1
#
_entry.id   AF-A0A3S0JUV6-F1
#
_cell.length_a   1.000
_cell.length_b   1.000
_cell.length_c   1.000
_cell.angle_alpha   90.00
_cell.angle_beta   90.00
_cell.angle_gamma   90.00
#
_symmetry.space_group_name_H-M   'P 1'
#
loop_
_entity.id
_entity.type
_entity.pdbx_description
1 polymer ?
#
loop_
_entity_poly.entity_id
_entity_poly.type
_entity_poly.pdbx_seq_one_letter_code
_entity_poly.pdbx_strand_id
1 'polypeptide(L)'
;MISRISRAAALLAAVVLSACSTQAPQTYAEKATAQAAANAQPGGRRSPAQLSPVPTNEVSPQMQALIAAPYPPHFNAAPKDAAEWKQLTNSRAAPVIAAIPALKQKLGVSVQATKIAGVNAFIVTPNKIAPGNEKRLLMHVHGGGYVFGPGESALPEAILLAGIGGYKVVSVDYRMPPDFPYPAAMDDAMAVWKELVKTNRPRNMAVFGTSTGGAMTLALVLRAKAENVPLPAAIAPGTPWSDISKIGDSYQTNEWIDNILVTWDGWLGRAALLYAAGRDLKDPQLSPIYGDFKGFPPAILTSGTRDLFLSNTVRTHRKLRRAGVEAELNVYEGQSHAQYGINPDAPETREAFGDIARFFDRHLGR
;
A
#
# COMPACT_ATOMS: atom_id res chain seq x y z
N MET A 1 -9.35 70.92 -45.69
CA MET A 1 -9.32 69.84 -46.71
C MET A 1 -8.62 68.66 -46.07
N ILE A 2 -9.37 67.66 -45.57
CA ILE A 2 -9.55 66.30 -46.14
C ILE A 2 -8.22 65.50 -46.08
N SER A 3 -8.05 64.34 -45.44
CA SER A 3 -8.94 63.40 -44.73
C SER A 3 -8.10 62.47 -43.83
N ARG A 4 -8.76 61.89 -42.81
CA ARG A 4 -8.33 60.73 -42.02
C ARG A 4 -8.04 59.50 -42.90
N ILE A 5 -7.20 58.57 -42.43
CA ILE A 5 -7.52 57.14 -42.20
C ILE A 5 -6.33 56.46 -41.48
N SER A 6 -6.66 55.68 -40.46
CA SER A 6 -5.83 54.85 -39.61
C SER A 6 -5.24 53.63 -40.32
N ARG A 7 -4.15 53.07 -39.79
CA ARG A 7 -3.95 51.60 -39.68
C ARG A 7 -2.74 51.26 -38.80
N ALA A 8 -3.04 50.62 -37.67
CA ALA A 8 -2.10 49.82 -36.90
C ALA A 8 -1.72 48.55 -37.70
N ALA A 9 -0.47 48.11 -37.61
CA ALA A 9 -0.04 46.81 -38.11
C ALA A 9 0.65 46.03 -36.99
N ALA A 10 0.06 44.87 -36.71
CA ALA A 10 0.34 43.99 -35.58
C ALA A 10 1.65 43.21 -35.74
N LEU A 11 2.34 42.99 -34.62
CA LEU A 11 3.40 41.99 -34.46
C LEU A 11 2.79 40.59 -34.61
N LEU A 12 3.24 39.81 -35.59
CA LEU A 12 2.94 38.38 -35.67
C LEU A 12 3.84 37.62 -34.68
N ALA A 13 3.23 37.07 -33.62
CA ALA A 13 3.84 36.01 -32.83
C ALA A 13 3.61 34.68 -33.54
N ALA A 14 4.68 34.02 -33.98
CA ALA A 14 4.63 32.68 -34.52
C ALA A 14 4.35 31.67 -33.39
N VAL A 15 3.11 31.18 -33.31
CA VAL A 15 2.75 30.02 -32.50
C VAL A 15 3.22 28.78 -33.26
N VAL A 16 4.23 28.08 -32.73
CA VAL A 16 4.57 26.72 -33.19
C VAL A 16 3.49 25.79 -32.64
N LEU A 17 2.46 25.53 -33.44
CA LEU A 17 1.55 24.42 -33.24
C LEU A 17 2.33 23.12 -33.46
N SER A 18 2.65 22.42 -32.36
CA SER A 18 3.11 21.04 -32.44
C SER A 18 1.97 20.20 -33.00
N ALA A 19 2.08 19.79 -34.27
CA ALA A 19 1.14 18.87 -34.87
C ALA A 19 1.26 17.51 -34.16
N CYS A 20 0.20 17.10 -33.44
CA CYS A 20 0.02 15.69 -33.13
C CYS A 20 -0.12 14.95 -34.46
N SER A 21 0.97 14.32 -34.92
CA SER A 21 0.94 13.46 -36.09
C SER A 21 0.04 12.26 -35.76
N THR A 22 -1.16 12.24 -36.33
CA THR A 22 -2.01 11.03 -36.35
C THR A 22 -1.39 10.04 -37.33
N GLN A 23 -0.35 9.34 -36.89
CA GLN A 23 0.21 8.20 -37.62
C GLN A 23 -0.88 7.12 -37.70
N ALA A 24 -1.11 6.59 -38.91
CA ALA A 24 -2.01 5.46 -39.10
C ALA A 24 -1.60 4.29 -38.17
N PRO A 25 -2.56 3.53 -37.63
CA PRO A 25 -2.24 2.43 -36.71
C PRO A 25 -1.33 1.41 -37.42
N GLN A 26 -0.12 1.24 -36.89
CA GLN A 26 0.83 0.25 -37.40
C GLN A 26 0.24 -1.16 -37.36
N THR A 27 0.45 -1.92 -38.42
CA THR A 27 0.12 -3.35 -38.48
C THR A 27 0.93 -4.14 -37.45
N TYR A 28 0.46 -5.35 -37.10
CA TYR A 28 1.21 -6.23 -36.19
C TYR A 28 2.62 -6.55 -36.74
N ALA A 29 2.75 -6.79 -38.06
CA ALA A 29 4.03 -7.12 -38.68
C ALA A 29 5.04 -5.96 -38.60
N GLU A 30 4.59 -4.72 -38.82
CA GLU A 30 5.43 -3.52 -38.67
C GLU A 30 5.87 -3.33 -37.21
N LYS A 31 4.92 -3.48 -36.26
CA LYS A 31 5.23 -3.42 -34.82
C LYS A 31 6.24 -4.50 -34.43
N ALA A 32 6.03 -5.75 -34.84
CA ALA A 32 6.90 -6.87 -34.53
C ALA A 32 8.33 -6.64 -35.06
N THR A 33 8.46 -6.17 -36.30
CA THR A 33 9.76 -5.84 -36.91
C THR A 33 10.46 -4.71 -36.14
N ALA A 34 9.75 -3.63 -35.83
CA ALA A 34 10.30 -2.51 -35.08
C ALA A 34 10.75 -2.93 -33.66
N GLN A 35 9.95 -3.74 -32.97
CA GLN A 35 10.31 -4.24 -31.64
C GLN A 35 11.47 -5.23 -31.67
N ALA A 36 11.56 -6.10 -32.67
CA ALA A 36 12.69 -7.01 -32.86
C ALA A 36 14.00 -6.22 -33.04
N ALA A 37 13.99 -5.19 -33.90
CA ALA A 37 15.14 -4.31 -34.10
C ALA A 37 15.50 -3.52 -32.82
N ALA A 38 14.51 -2.93 -32.15
CA ALA A 38 14.72 -2.16 -30.93
C ALA A 38 15.27 -2.99 -29.75
N ASN A 39 15.10 -4.30 -29.81
CA ASN A 39 15.47 -5.26 -28.76
C ASN A 39 16.47 -6.32 -29.25
N ALA A 40 17.23 -6.03 -30.31
CA ALA A 40 18.14 -6.99 -30.95
C ALA A 40 19.41 -7.29 -30.15
N GLN A 41 19.76 -6.45 -29.16
CA GLN A 41 20.94 -6.61 -28.31
C GLN A 41 20.56 -6.98 -26.88
N PRO A 42 21.37 -7.78 -26.15
CA PRO A 42 21.16 -8.04 -24.73
C PRO A 42 21.11 -6.74 -23.91
N GLY A 43 20.13 -6.61 -23.01
CA GLY A 43 19.95 -5.42 -22.18
C GLY A 43 18.50 -5.22 -21.74
N GLY A 44 18.19 -3.99 -21.30
CA GLY A 44 16.82 -3.60 -20.97
C GLY A 44 15.87 -3.74 -22.16
N ARG A 45 14.61 -4.04 -21.87
CA ARG A 45 13.57 -4.20 -22.91
C ARG A 45 12.88 -2.87 -23.19
N ARG A 46 12.76 -2.52 -24.47
CA ARG A 46 11.87 -1.46 -24.93
C ARG A 46 10.50 -2.07 -25.21
N SER A 47 9.48 -1.56 -24.53
CA SER A 47 8.08 -1.90 -24.77
C SER A 47 7.42 -0.76 -25.55
N PRO A 48 6.56 -1.05 -26.55
CA PRO A 48 5.78 -0.02 -27.20
C PRO A 48 4.75 0.58 -26.24
N ALA A 49 4.30 1.81 -26.54
CA ALA A 49 3.16 2.40 -25.87
C ALA A 49 1.90 1.55 -26.13
N GLN A 50 1.15 1.25 -25.07
CA GLN A 50 -0.04 0.40 -25.12
C GLN A 50 -1.13 0.93 -24.21
N LEU A 51 -2.39 0.69 -24.59
CA LEU A 51 -3.55 0.88 -23.74
C LEU A 51 -3.78 -0.41 -22.95
N SER A 52 -3.90 -0.30 -21.63
CA SER A 52 -4.26 -1.43 -20.76
C SER A 52 -5.74 -1.32 -20.38
N PRO A 53 -6.66 -2.04 -21.06
CA PRO A 53 -8.10 -1.91 -20.81
C PRO A 53 -8.47 -2.43 -19.43
N VAL A 54 -9.57 -1.96 -18.84
CA VAL A 54 -10.11 -2.52 -17.59
C VAL A 54 -10.49 -3.99 -17.83
N PRO A 55 -9.98 -4.96 -17.05
CA PRO A 55 -10.35 -6.37 -17.23
C PRO A 55 -11.83 -6.59 -16.90
N THR A 56 -12.55 -7.37 -17.72
CA THR A 56 -14.02 -7.52 -17.60
C THR A 56 -14.48 -8.94 -17.24
N ASN A 57 -13.67 -9.97 -17.49
CA ASN A 57 -14.13 -11.36 -17.41
C ASN A 57 -14.08 -11.93 -15.99
N GLU A 58 -13.04 -11.59 -15.23
CA GLU A 58 -12.74 -12.19 -13.91
C GLU A 58 -12.76 -11.14 -12.78
N VAL A 59 -13.08 -9.89 -13.10
CA VAL A 59 -13.08 -8.77 -12.15
C VAL A 59 -14.49 -8.24 -11.98
N SER A 60 -14.95 -8.08 -10.75
CA SER A 60 -16.29 -7.62 -10.42
C SER A 60 -16.54 -6.18 -10.90
N PRO A 61 -17.79 -5.78 -11.20
CA PRO A 61 -18.10 -4.39 -11.56
C PRO A 61 -17.64 -3.36 -10.51
N GLN A 62 -17.69 -3.73 -9.23
CA GLN A 62 -17.23 -2.90 -8.11
C GLN A 62 -15.72 -2.65 -8.18
N MET A 63 -14.94 -3.67 -8.53
CA MET A 63 -13.50 -3.57 -8.68
C MET A 63 -13.10 -2.93 -10.02
N GLN A 64 -13.82 -3.22 -11.10
CA GLN A 64 -13.67 -2.54 -12.39
C GLN A 64 -13.79 -1.02 -12.24
N ALA A 65 -14.75 -0.54 -11.42
CA ALA A 65 -14.90 0.89 -11.14
C ALA A 65 -13.66 1.49 -10.44
N LEU A 66 -13.01 0.75 -9.56
CA LEU A 66 -11.75 1.18 -8.92
C LEU A 66 -10.59 1.17 -9.92
N ILE A 67 -10.48 0.13 -10.75
CA ILE A 67 -9.42 0.02 -11.78
C ILE A 67 -9.56 1.12 -12.84
N ALA A 68 -10.79 1.49 -13.19
CA ALA A 68 -11.08 2.54 -14.16
C ALA A 68 -10.91 3.97 -13.61
N ALA A 69 -10.78 4.13 -12.28
CA ALA A 69 -10.74 5.44 -11.65
C ALA A 69 -9.52 6.28 -12.10
N PRO A 70 -9.67 7.61 -12.19
CA PRO A 70 -8.55 8.48 -12.49
C PRO A 70 -7.49 8.44 -11.39
N TYR A 71 -6.28 8.90 -11.70
CA TYR A 71 -5.24 9.03 -10.70
C TYR A 71 -5.68 9.96 -9.56
N PRO A 72 -5.26 9.68 -8.31
CA PRO A 72 -5.51 10.57 -7.20
C PRO A 72 -4.91 11.95 -7.50
N PRO A 73 -5.62 13.07 -7.25
CA PRO A 73 -5.13 14.41 -7.59
C PRO A 73 -3.76 14.77 -6.99
N HIS A 74 -3.37 14.07 -5.92
CA HIS A 74 -2.11 14.27 -5.21
C HIS A 74 -0.97 13.33 -5.66
N PHE A 75 -1.15 12.50 -6.69
CA PHE A 75 -0.13 11.51 -7.08
C PHE A 75 1.25 12.14 -7.36
N ASN A 76 1.28 13.37 -7.87
CA ASN A 76 2.50 14.14 -8.14
C ASN A 76 2.67 15.33 -7.18
N ALA A 77 2.07 15.28 -5.98
CA ALA A 77 2.25 16.33 -4.99
C ALA A 77 3.75 16.44 -4.60
N ALA A 78 4.22 17.67 -4.47
CA ALA A 78 5.59 17.99 -4.08
C ALA A 78 5.62 18.98 -2.90
N PRO A 79 5.20 18.55 -1.69
CA PRO A 79 5.20 19.41 -0.52
C PRO A 79 6.63 19.86 -0.18
N LYS A 80 6.80 21.17 0.02
CA LYS A 80 8.11 21.82 0.20
C LYS A 80 8.55 21.88 1.65
N ASP A 81 7.60 21.86 2.58
CA ASP A 81 7.85 22.01 4.00
C ASP A 81 6.86 21.20 4.84
N ALA A 82 7.04 21.24 6.16
CA ALA A 82 6.21 20.51 7.10
C ALA A 82 4.73 20.95 7.08
N ALA A 83 4.43 22.22 6.77
CA ALA A 83 3.06 22.72 6.72
C ALA A 83 2.32 22.18 5.50
N GLU A 84 2.95 22.19 4.33
CA GLU A 84 2.39 21.61 3.10
C GLU A 84 2.18 20.09 3.24
N TRP A 85 3.09 19.37 3.90
CA TRP A 85 2.90 17.95 4.22
C TRP A 85 1.68 17.71 5.10
N LYS A 86 1.53 18.48 6.18
CA LYS A 86 0.39 18.38 7.09
C LYS A 86 -0.93 18.70 6.39
N GLN A 87 -0.95 19.72 5.54
CA GLN A 87 -2.14 20.05 4.74
C GLN A 87 -2.52 18.89 3.82
N LEU A 88 -1.56 18.33 3.09
CA LEU A 88 -1.79 17.18 2.23
C LEU A 88 -2.33 15.98 3.03
N THR A 89 -1.70 15.66 4.17
CA THR A 89 -2.15 14.58 5.05
C THR A 89 -3.58 14.77 5.54
N ASN A 90 -3.92 15.96 6.03
CA ASN A 90 -5.26 16.24 6.54
C ASN A 90 -6.32 16.20 5.43
N SER A 91 -6.02 16.75 4.25
CA SER A 91 -6.95 16.71 3.10
C SER A 91 -7.27 15.28 2.64
N ARG A 92 -6.32 14.35 2.78
CA ARG A 92 -6.53 12.93 2.50
C ARG A 92 -7.28 12.21 3.61
N ALA A 93 -6.99 12.54 4.87
CA ALA A 93 -7.61 11.90 6.03
C ALA A 93 -9.10 12.23 6.16
N ALA A 94 -9.49 13.49 5.89
CA ALA A 94 -10.86 13.97 6.08
C ALA A 94 -11.96 13.11 5.41
N PRO A 95 -11.91 12.81 4.09
CA PRO A 95 -12.93 11.98 3.46
C PRO A 95 -12.96 10.53 3.98
N VAL A 96 -11.81 9.98 4.38
CA VAL A 96 -11.74 8.64 4.98
C VAL A 96 -12.45 8.64 6.33
N ILE A 97 -12.14 9.61 7.20
CA ILE A 97 -12.77 9.77 8.52
C ILE A 97 -14.29 9.92 8.37
N ALA A 98 -14.76 10.73 7.42
CA ALA A 98 -16.18 10.90 7.15
C ALA A 98 -16.89 9.60 6.76
N ALA A 99 -16.18 8.64 6.16
CA ALA A 99 -16.72 7.34 5.76
C ALA A 99 -16.67 6.27 6.88
N ILE A 100 -15.89 6.47 7.95
CA ILE A 100 -15.73 5.49 9.04
C ILE A 100 -17.06 5.09 9.70
N PRO A 101 -17.99 6.00 10.04
CA PRO A 101 -19.26 5.60 10.66
C PRO A 101 -20.06 4.62 9.80
N ALA A 102 -20.17 4.88 8.50
CA ALA A 102 -20.88 4.01 7.56
C ALA A 102 -20.18 2.65 7.41
N LEU A 103 -18.85 2.64 7.36
CA LEU A 103 -18.07 1.41 7.28
C LEU A 103 -18.22 0.55 8.55
N LYS A 104 -18.18 1.16 9.73
CA LYS A 104 -18.41 0.50 11.02
C LYS A 104 -19.79 -0.16 11.09
N GLN A 105 -20.83 0.59 10.70
CA GLN A 105 -22.19 0.06 10.66
C GLN A 105 -22.30 -1.12 9.70
N LYS A 106 -21.76 -0.96 8.48
CA LYS A 106 -21.81 -1.98 7.43
C LYS A 106 -21.16 -3.29 7.84
N LEU A 107 -20.00 -3.22 8.49
CA LEU A 107 -19.25 -4.40 8.92
C LEU A 107 -19.59 -4.85 10.34
N GLY A 108 -20.52 -4.17 11.01
CA GLY A 108 -20.95 -4.50 12.36
C GLY A 108 -19.77 -4.52 13.32
N VAL A 109 -18.99 -3.44 13.38
CA VAL A 109 -17.87 -3.30 14.30
C VAL A 109 -18.00 -2.05 15.17
N SER A 110 -17.48 -2.13 16.39
CA SER A 110 -17.24 -1.00 17.28
C SER A 110 -15.76 -0.64 17.30
N VAL A 111 -15.47 0.63 17.56
CA VAL A 111 -14.11 1.17 17.65
C VAL A 111 -14.00 1.96 18.94
N GLN A 112 -12.97 1.67 19.73
CA GLN A 112 -12.64 2.37 20.97
C GLN A 112 -11.22 2.92 20.89
N ALA A 113 -11.06 4.25 21.00
CA ALA A 113 -9.75 4.86 21.16
C ALA A 113 -9.13 4.51 22.52
N THR A 114 -7.82 4.28 22.56
CA THR A 114 -7.06 3.93 23.76
C THR A 114 -5.60 4.37 23.63
N LYS A 115 -4.81 4.13 24.69
CA LYS A 115 -3.35 4.21 24.64
C LYS A 115 -2.73 2.92 25.15
N ILE A 116 -1.72 2.42 24.46
CA ILE A 116 -0.97 1.21 24.82
C ILE A 116 0.51 1.57 24.84
N ALA A 117 1.18 1.40 25.98
CA ALA A 117 2.57 1.84 26.19
C ALA A 117 2.82 3.33 25.81
N GLY A 118 1.82 4.19 26.03
CA GLY A 118 1.87 5.62 25.70
C GLY A 118 1.58 5.96 24.23
N VAL A 119 1.45 4.97 23.36
CA VAL A 119 1.12 5.11 21.93
C VAL A 119 -0.39 5.15 21.74
N ASN A 120 -0.89 6.04 20.88
CA ASN A 120 -2.30 6.04 20.51
C ASN A 120 -2.66 4.75 19.77
N ALA A 121 -3.81 4.17 20.09
CA ALA A 121 -4.29 2.98 19.42
C ALA A 121 -5.81 2.94 19.41
N PHE A 122 -6.36 2.04 18.59
CA PHE A 122 -7.79 1.76 18.55
C PHE A 122 -8.03 0.27 18.73
N ILE A 123 -9.01 -0.07 19.56
CA ILE A 123 -9.52 -1.43 19.68
C ILE A 123 -10.75 -1.52 18.78
N VAL A 124 -10.65 -2.33 17.72
CA VAL A 124 -11.74 -2.62 16.79
C VAL A 124 -12.31 -4.00 17.15
N THR A 125 -13.59 -4.04 17.49
CA THR A 125 -14.26 -5.28 17.93
C THR A 125 -15.51 -5.53 17.09
N PRO A 126 -15.61 -6.67 16.39
CA PRO A 126 -16.83 -7.03 15.67
C PRO A 126 -17.96 -7.33 16.65
N ASN A 127 -19.20 -7.06 16.25
CA ASN A 127 -20.41 -7.33 17.02
C ASN A 127 -20.53 -8.82 17.37
N LYS A 128 -19.97 -9.69 16.53
CA LYS A 128 -19.83 -11.13 16.76
C LYS A 128 -18.40 -11.56 16.46
N ILE A 129 -17.67 -11.95 17.50
CA ILE A 129 -16.39 -12.65 17.34
C ILE A 129 -16.69 -14.04 16.78
N ALA A 130 -15.92 -14.48 15.78
CA ALA A 130 -16.11 -15.80 15.18
C ALA A 130 -15.73 -16.92 16.18
N PRO A 131 -16.41 -18.07 16.17
CA PRO A 131 -16.09 -19.18 17.06
C PRO A 131 -14.62 -19.60 16.95
N GLY A 132 -13.90 -19.65 18.07
CA GLY A 132 -12.46 -19.95 18.11
C GLY A 132 -11.55 -18.72 18.08
N ASN A 133 -12.09 -17.52 17.87
CA ASN A 133 -11.34 -16.27 17.87
C ASN A 133 -11.44 -15.50 19.20
N GLU A 134 -12.14 -16.02 20.21
CA GLU A 134 -12.38 -15.32 21.49
C GLU A 134 -11.10 -15.00 22.26
N LYS A 135 -10.06 -15.83 22.08
CA LYS A 135 -8.75 -15.69 22.72
C LYS A 135 -7.65 -15.29 21.73
N ARG A 136 -8.02 -14.90 20.50
CA ARG A 136 -7.10 -14.46 19.45
C ARG A 136 -7.13 -12.94 19.34
N LEU A 137 -5.98 -12.35 19.05
CA LEU A 137 -5.84 -10.90 18.94
C LEU A 137 -4.96 -10.55 17.74
N LEU A 138 -5.44 -9.67 16.88
CA LEU A 138 -4.65 -9.17 15.77
C LEU A 138 -4.09 -7.78 16.10
N MET A 139 -2.85 -7.51 15.72
CA MET A 139 -2.28 -6.18 15.72
C MET A 139 -2.24 -5.68 14.26
N HIS A 140 -2.79 -4.51 14.04
CA HIS A 140 -2.80 -3.82 12.76
C HIS A 140 -1.83 -2.64 12.79
N VAL A 141 -0.99 -2.54 11.77
CA VAL A 141 -0.19 -1.35 11.46
C VAL A 141 -0.63 -0.83 10.11
N HIS A 142 -1.08 0.42 10.04
CA HIS A 142 -1.72 0.95 8.84
C HIS A 142 -0.72 1.29 7.71
N GLY A 143 -1.23 1.34 6.48
CA GLY A 143 -0.53 1.89 5.32
C GLY A 143 -0.55 3.41 5.28
N GLY A 144 0.06 4.01 4.25
CA GLY A 144 0.03 5.47 4.05
C GLY A 144 1.36 6.12 3.71
N GLY A 145 2.36 5.35 3.28
CA GLY A 145 3.66 5.92 2.88
C GLY A 145 4.40 6.60 4.04
N TYR A 146 4.12 6.19 5.28
CA TYR A 146 4.59 6.79 6.54
C TYR A 146 4.13 8.23 6.80
N VAL A 147 3.36 8.85 5.90
CA VAL A 147 2.93 10.26 6.03
C VAL A 147 1.41 10.42 6.08
N PHE A 148 0.66 9.36 5.77
CA PHE A 148 -0.81 9.33 5.75
C PHE A 148 -1.38 8.30 6.72
N GLY A 149 -2.66 8.47 7.04
CA GLY A 149 -3.41 7.61 7.95
C GLY A 149 -3.47 8.08 9.42
N PRO A 150 -3.37 9.37 9.78
CA PRO A 150 -3.45 9.74 11.20
C PRO A 150 -4.83 9.42 11.80
N GLY A 151 -4.84 8.98 13.06
CA GLY A 151 -6.05 8.77 13.84
C GLY A 151 -7.02 7.79 13.17
N GLU A 152 -8.31 8.16 13.13
CA GLU A 152 -9.34 7.27 12.59
C GLU A 152 -9.20 6.97 11.09
N SER A 153 -8.42 7.76 10.34
CA SER A 153 -8.18 7.48 8.92
C SER A 153 -7.34 6.21 8.68
N ALA A 154 -6.68 5.68 9.72
CA ALA A 154 -6.00 4.37 9.70
C ALA A 154 -6.94 3.16 9.72
N LEU A 155 -8.20 3.33 10.11
CA LEU A 155 -9.07 2.22 10.49
C LEU A 155 -9.70 1.38 9.37
N PRO A 156 -9.79 1.78 8.08
CA PRO A 156 -10.53 0.99 7.09
C PRO A 156 -10.09 -0.48 7.02
N GLU A 157 -8.78 -0.74 6.94
CA GLU A 157 -8.24 -2.10 6.85
C GLU A 157 -8.50 -2.92 8.13
N ALA A 158 -8.34 -2.31 9.30
CA ALA A 158 -8.66 -2.95 10.59
C ALA A 158 -10.15 -3.30 10.71
N ILE A 159 -11.04 -2.42 10.24
CA ILE A 159 -12.48 -2.65 10.23
C ILE A 159 -12.85 -3.79 9.27
N LEU A 160 -12.25 -3.82 8.07
CA LEU A 160 -12.43 -4.90 7.10
C LEU A 160 -12.08 -6.25 7.71
N LEU A 161 -10.88 -6.40 8.26
CA LEU A 161 -10.47 -7.68 8.83
C LEU A 161 -11.24 -8.06 10.09
N ALA A 162 -11.56 -7.10 10.96
CA ALA A 162 -12.37 -7.35 12.15
C ALA A 162 -13.77 -7.85 11.79
N GLY A 163 -14.45 -7.18 10.85
CA GLY A 163 -15.82 -7.52 10.44
C GLY A 163 -15.92 -8.78 9.60
N ILE A 164 -15.01 -8.98 8.64
CA ILE A 164 -15.03 -10.14 7.74
C ILE A 164 -14.45 -11.38 8.44
N GLY A 165 -13.34 -11.23 9.16
CA GLY A 165 -12.66 -12.34 9.83
C GLY A 165 -13.21 -12.65 11.23
N GLY A 166 -14.02 -11.77 11.82
CA GLY A 166 -14.54 -11.97 13.17
C GLY A 166 -13.45 -11.96 14.25
N TYR A 167 -12.45 -11.09 14.11
CA TYR A 167 -11.33 -10.93 15.04
C TYR A 167 -11.39 -9.62 15.81
N LYS A 168 -10.93 -9.64 17.06
CA LYS A 168 -10.55 -8.39 17.75
C LYS A 168 -9.22 -7.88 17.19
N VAL A 169 -9.16 -6.59 16.89
CA VAL A 169 -7.99 -5.94 16.29
C VAL A 169 -7.54 -4.76 17.15
N VAL A 170 -6.24 -4.63 17.40
CA VAL A 170 -5.60 -3.42 17.91
C VAL A 170 -4.91 -2.72 16.75
N SER A 171 -5.42 -1.56 16.33
CA SER A 171 -4.81 -0.72 15.30
C SER A 171 -3.91 0.33 15.94
N VAL A 172 -2.63 0.34 15.58
CA VAL A 172 -1.65 1.32 16.08
C VAL A 172 -1.79 2.63 15.31
N ASP A 173 -1.99 3.74 16.00
CA ASP A 173 -1.92 5.11 15.46
C ASP A 173 -0.51 5.65 15.73
N TYR A 174 0.44 5.19 14.92
CA TYR A 174 1.86 5.45 15.13
C TYR A 174 2.23 6.88 14.71
N ARG A 175 3.25 7.45 15.35
CA ARG A 175 3.77 8.77 15.01
C ARG A 175 4.42 8.79 13.63
N MET A 176 4.23 9.90 12.92
CA MET A 176 4.63 10.04 11.51
C MET A 176 5.39 11.36 11.25
N PRO A 177 6.25 11.39 10.22
CA PRO A 177 6.74 12.63 9.64
C PRO A 177 5.58 13.54 9.16
N PRO A 178 5.82 14.85 9.03
CA PRO A 178 7.12 15.53 9.17
C PRO A 178 7.57 15.72 10.63
N ASP A 179 6.69 15.56 11.61
CA ASP A 179 7.01 15.82 13.02
C ASP A 179 7.86 14.69 13.66
N PHE A 180 7.63 13.45 13.22
CA PHE A 180 8.26 12.27 13.81
C PHE A 180 8.78 11.32 12.71
N PRO A 181 9.92 11.62 12.06
CA PRO A 181 10.54 10.73 11.10
C PRO A 181 11.05 9.42 11.75
N TYR A 182 11.67 8.54 10.95
CA TYR A 182 12.29 7.31 11.45
C TYR A 182 13.20 7.61 12.67
N PRO A 183 13.13 6.82 13.77
CA PRO A 183 12.44 5.53 13.92
C PRO A 183 11.06 5.57 14.59
N ALA A 184 10.42 6.73 14.74
CA ALA A 184 9.25 6.90 15.62
C ALA A 184 8.12 5.89 15.38
N ALA A 185 7.74 5.67 14.12
CA ALA A 185 6.69 4.71 13.76
C ALA A 185 7.03 3.26 14.19
N MET A 186 8.30 2.85 14.02
CA MET A 186 8.75 1.51 14.39
C MET A 186 8.91 1.37 15.91
N ASP A 187 9.32 2.42 16.61
CA ASP A 187 9.35 2.44 18.08
C ASP A 187 7.94 2.30 18.66
N ASP A 188 6.97 3.00 18.10
CA ASP A 188 5.57 2.95 18.52
C ASP A 188 4.96 1.56 18.29
N ALA A 189 5.11 1.00 17.08
CA ALA A 189 4.63 -0.35 16.79
C ALA A 189 5.27 -1.40 17.69
N MET A 190 6.59 -1.32 17.93
CA MET A 190 7.30 -2.26 18.78
C MET A 190 6.90 -2.13 20.27
N ALA A 191 6.67 -0.89 20.74
CA ALA A 191 6.18 -0.64 22.10
C ALA A 191 4.79 -1.26 22.33
N VAL A 192 3.87 -1.09 21.38
CA VAL A 192 2.54 -1.73 21.43
C VAL A 192 2.67 -3.25 21.41
N TRP A 193 3.48 -3.82 20.50
CA TRP A 193 3.67 -5.27 20.44
C TRP A 193 4.19 -5.85 21.76
N LYS A 194 5.25 -5.24 22.33
CA LYS A 194 5.83 -5.64 23.63
C LYS A 194 4.80 -5.58 24.75
N GLU A 195 3.89 -4.62 24.72
CA GLU A 195 2.84 -4.51 25.73
C GLU A 195 1.77 -5.58 25.56
N LEU A 196 1.33 -5.83 24.32
CA LEU A 196 0.30 -6.83 24.03
C LEU A 196 0.73 -8.25 24.40
N VAL A 197 1.99 -8.63 24.15
CA VAL A 197 2.49 -9.98 24.46
C VAL A 197 2.64 -10.27 25.96
N LYS A 198 2.54 -9.26 26.84
CA LYS A 198 2.54 -9.47 28.29
C LYS A 198 1.24 -10.11 28.78
N THR A 199 0.13 -9.78 28.13
CA THR A 199 -1.22 -10.19 28.55
C THR A 199 -1.89 -11.16 27.57
N ASN A 200 -1.30 -11.36 26.39
CA ASN A 200 -1.80 -12.26 25.35
C ASN A 200 -0.74 -13.29 25.01
N ARG A 201 -1.18 -14.51 24.66
CA ARG A 201 -0.26 -15.56 24.23
C ARG A 201 0.20 -15.27 22.80
N PRO A 202 1.52 -15.16 22.51
CA PRO A 202 2.01 -14.84 21.17
C PRO A 202 1.52 -15.81 20.08
N ARG A 203 1.36 -17.10 20.44
CA ARG A 203 0.77 -18.13 19.56
C ARG A 203 -0.69 -17.88 19.15
N ASN A 204 -1.41 -17.00 19.84
CA ASN A 204 -2.79 -16.60 19.54
C ASN A 204 -2.84 -15.22 18.87
N MET A 205 -1.71 -14.69 18.41
CA MET A 205 -1.61 -13.35 17.86
C MET A 205 -1.06 -13.36 16.45
N ALA A 206 -1.50 -12.41 15.64
CA ALA A 206 -0.93 -12.13 14.34
C ALA A 206 -0.79 -10.63 14.10
N VAL A 207 0.10 -10.27 13.18
CA VAL A 207 0.33 -8.88 12.76
C VAL A 207 0.01 -8.75 11.28
N PHE A 208 -0.73 -7.71 10.91
CA PHE A 208 -1.06 -7.44 9.52
C PHE A 208 -1.03 -5.96 9.21
N GLY A 209 -0.95 -5.67 7.92
CA GLY A 209 -1.06 -4.32 7.40
C GLY A 209 -0.75 -4.27 5.92
N THR A 210 -1.18 -3.19 5.30
CA THR A 210 -1.00 -2.94 3.86
C THR A 210 0.05 -1.85 3.61
N SER A 211 0.80 -1.91 2.50
CA SER A 211 1.74 -0.86 2.09
C SER A 211 2.89 -0.67 3.10
N THR A 212 3.02 0.50 3.71
CA THR A 212 3.94 0.73 4.83
C THR A 212 3.60 -0.12 6.04
N GLY A 213 2.33 -0.40 6.30
CA GLY A 213 1.90 -1.35 7.31
C GLY A 213 2.39 -2.78 7.02
N GLY A 214 2.38 -3.17 5.76
CA GLY A 214 2.95 -4.45 5.32
C GLY A 214 4.47 -4.51 5.52
N ALA A 215 5.18 -3.41 5.22
CA ALA A 215 6.61 -3.29 5.51
C ALA A 215 6.90 -3.31 7.02
N MET A 216 6.13 -2.55 7.82
CA MET A 216 6.25 -2.51 9.28
C MET A 216 5.94 -3.86 9.92
N THR A 217 5.01 -4.64 9.37
CA THR A 217 4.76 -6.02 9.80
C THR A 217 6.02 -6.89 9.69
N LEU A 218 6.74 -6.78 8.57
CA LEU A 218 8.01 -7.50 8.36
C LEU A 218 9.14 -6.95 9.25
N ALA A 219 9.26 -5.62 9.34
CA ALA A 219 10.28 -4.95 10.15
C ALA A 219 10.10 -5.21 11.65
N LEU A 220 8.86 -5.33 12.12
CA LEU A 220 8.52 -5.71 13.50
C LEU A 220 9.02 -7.11 13.82
N VAL A 221 8.86 -8.08 12.91
CA VAL A 221 9.41 -9.44 13.10
C VAL A 221 10.94 -9.40 13.16
N LEU A 222 11.60 -8.64 12.27
CA LEU A 222 13.06 -8.47 12.33
C LEU A 222 13.52 -7.90 13.68
N ARG A 223 12.84 -6.86 14.16
CA ARG A 223 13.18 -6.18 15.42
C ARG A 223 12.87 -7.08 16.62
N ALA A 224 11.73 -7.76 16.63
CA ALA A 224 11.37 -8.69 17.69
C ALA A 224 12.38 -9.84 17.81
N LYS A 225 12.87 -10.40 16.70
CA LYS A 225 13.98 -11.37 16.71
C LYS A 225 15.24 -10.78 17.35
N ALA A 226 15.66 -9.60 16.89
CA ALA A 226 16.89 -8.96 17.38
C ALA A 226 16.82 -8.63 18.89
N GLU A 227 15.63 -8.31 19.38
CA GLU A 227 15.38 -7.93 20.77
C GLU A 227 14.91 -9.10 21.66
N ASN A 228 14.88 -10.34 21.14
CA ASN A 228 14.35 -11.52 21.82
C ASN A 228 12.92 -11.36 22.38
N VAL A 229 12.08 -10.62 21.66
CA VAL A 229 10.65 -10.49 21.95
C VAL A 229 9.90 -11.62 21.23
N PRO A 230 8.91 -12.27 21.88
CA PRO A 230 8.12 -13.31 21.23
C PRO A 230 7.51 -12.85 19.90
N LEU A 231 7.56 -13.72 18.89
CA LEU A 231 7.04 -13.46 17.56
C LEU A 231 5.52 -13.73 17.49
N PRO A 232 4.78 -13.07 16.57
CA PRO A 232 3.42 -13.47 16.27
C PRO A 232 3.37 -14.87 15.67
N ALA A 233 2.23 -15.53 15.77
CA ALA A 233 2.00 -16.86 15.19
C ALA A 233 1.92 -16.84 13.66
N ALA A 234 1.47 -15.72 13.09
CA ALA A 234 1.33 -15.52 11.65
C ALA A 234 1.40 -14.02 11.31
N ILE A 235 1.69 -13.70 10.05
CA ILE A 235 1.67 -12.34 9.53
C ILE A 235 0.93 -12.23 8.19
N ALA A 236 0.36 -11.06 7.91
CA ALA A 236 -0.22 -10.76 6.59
C ALA A 236 0.26 -9.40 6.05
N PRO A 237 1.46 -9.35 5.43
CA PRO A 237 1.95 -8.14 4.79
C PRO A 237 1.34 -8.00 3.38
N GLY A 238 0.34 -7.12 3.27
CA GLY A 238 -0.34 -6.80 2.02
C GLY A 238 0.39 -5.70 1.25
N THR A 239 0.63 -5.92 -0.05
CA THR A 239 1.39 -5.05 -0.97
C THR A 239 2.53 -4.29 -0.25
N PRO A 240 3.44 -5.00 0.42
CA PRO A 240 4.35 -4.37 1.36
C PRO A 240 5.31 -3.46 0.62
N TRP A 241 5.52 -2.23 1.13
CA TRP A 241 6.60 -1.36 0.65
C TRP A 241 7.96 -1.84 1.20
N SER A 242 8.31 -3.10 0.95
CA SER A 242 9.43 -3.81 1.57
C SER A 242 10.81 -3.33 1.11
N ASP A 243 10.84 -2.53 0.03
CA ASP A 243 12.01 -1.83 -0.50
C ASP A 243 11.60 -0.41 -0.88
N ILE A 244 12.07 0.59 -0.12
CA ILE A 244 11.72 1.99 -0.38
C ILE A 244 12.61 2.65 -1.45
N SER A 245 13.63 1.93 -1.96
CA SER A 245 14.69 2.47 -2.84
C SER A 245 14.44 2.36 -4.35
N LYS A 246 13.18 2.37 -4.81
CA LYS A 246 12.74 2.20 -6.22
C LYS A 246 13.36 0.98 -6.92
N ILE A 247 13.48 -0.14 -6.21
CA ILE A 247 14.00 -1.40 -6.76
C ILE A 247 12.87 -2.41 -6.93
N GLY A 248 12.77 -2.99 -8.12
CA GLY A 248 11.76 -3.98 -8.49
C GLY A 248 11.13 -3.64 -9.84
N ASP A 249 10.96 -4.63 -10.70
CA ASP A 249 10.52 -4.49 -12.09
C ASP A 249 9.17 -3.75 -12.22
N SER A 250 8.27 -3.94 -11.25
CA SER A 250 6.96 -3.29 -11.25
C SER A 250 7.01 -1.77 -11.06
N TYR A 251 8.10 -1.21 -10.54
CA TYR A 251 8.30 0.23 -10.55
C TYR A 251 8.47 0.78 -11.97
N GLN A 252 8.84 -0.05 -12.94
CA GLN A 252 8.94 0.30 -14.36
C GLN A 252 7.71 -0.17 -15.13
N THR A 253 7.32 -1.44 -14.96
CA THR A 253 6.24 -2.03 -15.78
C THR A 253 4.84 -1.56 -15.39
N ASN A 254 4.63 -1.22 -14.11
CA ASN A 254 3.35 -0.76 -13.59
C ASN A 254 3.33 0.75 -13.30
N GLU A 255 4.41 1.47 -13.62
CA GLU A 255 4.37 2.93 -13.63
C GLU A 255 3.30 3.40 -14.63
N TRP A 256 2.46 4.36 -14.24
CA TRP A 256 1.32 4.84 -15.04
C TRP A 256 0.21 3.80 -15.30
N ILE A 257 0.37 2.56 -14.84
CA ILE A 257 -0.68 1.53 -14.87
C ILE A 257 -1.37 1.44 -13.50
N ASP A 258 -0.57 1.45 -12.43
CA ASP A 258 -1.08 1.59 -11.07
C ASP A 258 -1.80 2.94 -10.94
N ASN A 259 -3.08 2.93 -10.59
CA ASN A 259 -3.88 4.15 -10.46
C ASN A 259 -4.05 4.63 -9.01
N ILE A 260 -3.21 4.17 -8.08
CA ILE A 260 -3.23 4.56 -6.67
C ILE A 260 -1.93 5.26 -6.28
N LEU A 261 -0.78 4.61 -6.50
CA LEU A 261 0.55 5.16 -6.29
C LEU A 261 1.08 5.87 -7.54
N VAL A 262 0.73 5.37 -8.73
CA VAL A 262 1.11 5.90 -10.06
C VAL A 262 2.59 5.81 -10.38
N THR A 263 3.45 6.44 -9.59
CA THR A 263 4.90 6.48 -9.80
C THR A 263 5.62 6.71 -8.48
N TRP A 264 6.82 6.14 -8.37
CA TRP A 264 7.72 6.45 -7.26
C TRP A 264 8.24 7.90 -7.32
N ASP A 265 8.38 8.48 -8.51
CA ASP A 265 8.96 9.83 -8.68
C ASP A 265 8.00 10.96 -8.25
N GLY A 266 6.76 10.60 -7.88
CA GLY A 266 5.72 11.49 -7.35
C GLY A 266 5.83 11.71 -5.84
N TRP A 267 4.69 11.82 -5.15
CA TRP A 267 4.67 12.04 -3.69
C TRP A 267 5.37 10.90 -2.93
N LEU A 268 5.36 9.68 -3.50
CA LEU A 268 5.82 8.46 -2.85
C LEU A 268 7.32 8.51 -2.54
N GLY A 269 8.19 8.77 -3.52
CA GLY A 269 9.62 8.90 -3.30
C GLY A 269 9.98 10.04 -2.35
N ARG A 270 9.21 11.14 -2.38
CA ARG A 270 9.37 12.25 -1.44
C ARG A 270 9.02 11.84 -0.01
N ALA A 271 7.97 11.04 0.17
CA ALA A 271 7.60 10.47 1.47
C ALA A 271 8.67 9.48 1.98
N ALA A 272 9.26 8.66 1.10
CA ALA A 272 10.38 7.78 1.46
C ALA A 272 11.57 8.57 2.04
N LEU A 273 11.97 9.66 1.36
CA LEU A 273 13.08 10.51 1.80
C LEU A 273 12.75 11.26 3.09
N LEU A 274 11.53 11.79 3.21
CA LEU A 274 11.07 12.45 4.43
C LEU A 274 11.09 11.50 5.63
N TYR A 275 10.60 10.27 5.44
CA TYR A 275 10.59 9.26 6.50
C TYR A 275 11.98 8.80 6.89
N ALA A 276 12.84 8.51 5.90
CA ALA A 276 14.19 8.03 6.15
C ALA A 276 15.08 9.07 6.86
N ALA A 277 14.80 10.37 6.70
CA ALA A 277 15.53 11.46 7.35
C ALA A 277 17.07 11.33 7.25
N GLY A 278 17.56 10.98 6.06
CA GLY A 278 18.99 10.80 5.78
C GLY A 278 19.56 9.42 6.09
N ARG A 279 18.75 8.49 6.62
CA ARG A 279 19.14 7.08 6.79
C ARG A 279 19.25 6.38 5.43
N ASP A 280 20.14 5.39 5.34
CA ASP A 280 20.24 4.53 4.17
C ASP A 280 18.89 3.84 3.92
N LEU A 281 18.32 4.02 2.72
CA LEU A 281 17.06 3.40 2.33
C LEU A 281 17.12 1.86 2.34
N LYS A 282 18.32 1.28 2.32
CA LYS A 282 18.53 -0.18 2.43
C LYS A 282 18.65 -0.68 3.86
N ASP A 283 18.53 0.19 4.87
CA ASP A 283 18.42 -0.25 6.26
C ASP A 283 17.27 -1.26 6.41
N PRO A 284 17.48 -2.46 6.97
CA PRO A 284 16.44 -3.47 7.15
C PRO A 284 15.23 -3.04 7.99
N GLN A 285 15.30 -1.96 8.77
CA GLN A 285 14.15 -1.39 9.48
C GLN A 285 13.36 -0.38 8.64
N LEU A 286 13.91 0.10 7.52
CA LEU A 286 13.22 0.90 6.52
C LEU A 286 12.74 0.04 5.34
N SER A 287 13.63 -0.81 4.84
CA SER A 287 13.41 -1.75 3.74
C SER A 287 13.63 -3.18 4.24
N PRO A 288 12.62 -3.82 4.85
CA PRO A 288 12.76 -5.14 5.46
C PRO A 288 13.20 -6.24 4.49
N ILE A 289 13.08 -6.03 3.17
CA ILE A 289 13.60 -6.98 2.18
C ILE A 289 15.11 -7.25 2.32
N TYR A 290 15.87 -6.39 3.01
CA TYR A 290 17.30 -6.57 3.24
C TYR A 290 17.63 -7.32 4.54
N GLY A 291 16.65 -7.57 5.43
CA GLY A 291 16.86 -8.28 6.70
C GLY A 291 16.88 -9.82 6.59
N ASP A 292 17.24 -10.51 7.68
CA ASP A 292 17.25 -11.99 7.74
C ASP A 292 15.87 -12.58 8.04
N PHE A 293 15.33 -13.33 7.07
CA PHE A 293 13.99 -13.93 7.12
C PHE A 293 13.95 -15.33 7.73
N LYS A 294 15.08 -15.91 8.15
CA LYS A 294 15.08 -17.22 8.83
C LYS A 294 14.28 -17.15 10.13
N GLY A 295 13.44 -18.16 10.37
CA GLY A 295 12.60 -18.20 11.58
C GLY A 295 11.49 -17.15 11.61
N PHE A 296 11.12 -16.55 10.47
CA PHE A 296 9.88 -15.77 10.38
C PHE A 296 8.65 -16.67 10.60
N PRO A 297 7.53 -16.10 11.08
CA PRO A 297 6.27 -16.82 11.16
C PRO A 297 5.66 -17.04 9.77
N PRO A 298 4.73 -18.01 9.64
CA PRO A 298 3.91 -18.17 8.44
C PRO A 298 3.33 -16.84 7.96
N ALA A 299 3.36 -16.62 6.64
CA ALA A 299 2.92 -15.37 6.03
C ALA A 299 1.92 -15.58 4.89
N ILE A 300 0.92 -14.70 4.79
CA ILE A 300 0.09 -14.56 3.58
C ILE A 300 0.29 -13.17 2.99
N LEU A 301 0.70 -13.09 1.73
CA LEU A 301 0.96 -11.84 1.03
C LEU A 301 -0.12 -11.59 -0.02
N THR A 302 -0.57 -10.35 -0.14
CA THR A 302 -1.60 -9.96 -1.12
C THR A 302 -1.10 -8.83 -2.01
N SER A 303 -1.34 -8.91 -3.32
CA SER A 303 -1.03 -7.84 -4.29
C SER A 303 -1.97 -7.95 -5.49
N GLY A 304 -1.73 -7.19 -6.56
CA GLY A 304 -2.49 -7.25 -7.79
C GLY A 304 -1.59 -7.12 -9.02
N THR A 305 -2.09 -7.51 -10.19
CA THR A 305 -1.27 -7.52 -11.41
C THR A 305 -0.84 -6.12 -11.87
N ARG A 306 -1.58 -5.07 -11.48
CA ARG A 306 -1.26 -3.64 -11.75
C ARG A 306 -0.56 -2.93 -10.60
N ASP A 307 -0.31 -3.60 -9.49
CA ASP A 307 0.27 -2.99 -8.31
C ASP A 307 1.71 -2.52 -8.56
N LEU A 308 2.01 -1.25 -8.28
CA LEU A 308 3.36 -0.70 -8.37
C LEU A 308 4.35 -1.47 -7.47
N PHE A 309 3.85 -2.08 -6.38
CA PHE A 309 4.62 -2.90 -5.44
C PHE A 309 4.48 -4.40 -5.67
N LEU A 310 3.98 -4.85 -6.82
CA LEU A 310 3.97 -6.28 -7.16
C LEU A 310 5.34 -6.93 -6.98
N SER A 311 6.41 -6.28 -7.47
CA SER A 311 7.79 -6.74 -7.30
C SER A 311 8.21 -6.81 -5.83
N ASN A 312 7.83 -5.82 -5.00
CA ASN A 312 8.13 -5.86 -3.57
C ASN A 312 7.44 -7.05 -2.89
N THR A 313 6.20 -7.34 -3.27
CA THR A 313 5.42 -8.46 -2.76
C THR A 313 6.05 -9.80 -3.15
N VAL A 314 6.30 -10.03 -4.44
CA VAL A 314 6.84 -11.31 -4.91
C VAL A 314 8.30 -11.52 -4.47
N ARG A 315 9.13 -10.47 -4.41
CA ARG A 315 10.49 -10.57 -3.84
C ARG A 315 10.44 -10.98 -2.38
N THR A 316 9.53 -10.40 -1.60
CA THR A 316 9.33 -10.75 -0.18
C THR A 316 8.88 -12.21 -0.03
N HIS A 317 7.86 -12.63 -0.79
CA HIS A 317 7.38 -14.01 -0.81
C HIS A 317 8.52 -15.00 -1.14
N ARG A 318 9.29 -14.72 -2.19
CA ARG A 318 10.45 -15.56 -2.56
C ARG A 318 11.51 -15.60 -1.48
N LYS A 319 11.78 -14.49 -0.80
CA LYS A 319 12.75 -14.44 0.30
C LYS A 319 12.28 -15.29 1.49
N LEU A 320 11.01 -15.19 1.88
CA LEU A 320 10.41 -16.01 2.94
C LEU A 320 10.55 -17.50 2.63
N ARG A 321 10.18 -17.90 1.40
CA ARG A 321 10.21 -19.30 0.97
C ARG A 321 11.64 -19.86 0.92
N ARG A 322 12.61 -19.05 0.45
CA ARG A 322 14.04 -19.42 0.49
C ARG A 322 14.59 -19.53 1.91
N ALA A 323 13.99 -18.85 2.88
CA ALA A 323 14.33 -18.95 4.29
C ALA A 323 13.62 -20.12 5.01
N GLY A 324 12.88 -20.98 4.28
CA GLY A 324 12.15 -22.11 4.84
C GLY A 324 10.81 -21.76 5.49
N VAL A 325 10.32 -20.54 5.28
CA VAL A 325 9.07 -20.05 5.89
C VAL A 325 7.88 -20.47 5.04
N GLU A 326 6.77 -20.84 5.67
CA GLU A 326 5.49 -21.02 4.98
C GLU A 326 5.00 -19.65 4.48
N ALA A 327 4.78 -19.52 3.17
CA ALA A 327 4.31 -18.26 2.62
C ALA A 327 3.32 -18.49 1.46
N GLU A 328 2.11 -17.98 1.64
CA GLU A 328 1.05 -17.91 0.62
C GLU A 328 1.11 -16.56 -0.10
N LEU A 329 0.70 -16.54 -1.37
CA LEU A 329 0.70 -15.34 -2.19
C LEU A 329 -0.60 -15.28 -3.00
N ASN A 330 -1.38 -14.24 -2.77
CA ASN A 330 -2.58 -13.89 -3.52
C ASN A 330 -2.26 -12.71 -4.44
N VAL A 331 -2.44 -12.90 -5.75
CA VAL A 331 -2.31 -11.82 -6.75
C VAL A 331 -3.64 -11.70 -7.47
N TYR A 332 -4.30 -10.57 -7.31
CA TYR A 332 -5.61 -10.32 -7.91
C TYR A 332 -5.48 -9.65 -9.28
N GLU A 333 -6.26 -10.12 -10.24
CA GLU A 333 -6.23 -9.61 -11.60
C GLU A 333 -6.71 -8.15 -11.66
N GLY A 334 -5.99 -7.33 -12.43
CA GLY A 334 -6.30 -5.94 -12.71
C GLY A 334 -6.06 -4.96 -11.56
N GLN A 335 -5.85 -5.44 -10.33
CA GLN A 335 -5.81 -4.57 -9.16
C GLN A 335 -4.47 -3.84 -9.01
N SER A 336 -4.57 -2.54 -8.75
CA SER A 336 -3.47 -1.65 -8.33
C SER A 336 -3.20 -1.77 -6.83
N HIS A 337 -2.21 -1.02 -6.34
CA HIS A 337 -1.84 -0.96 -4.92
C HIS A 337 -3.06 -0.82 -3.98
N ALA A 338 -3.20 -1.78 -3.06
CA ALA A 338 -4.21 -1.82 -2.00
C ALA A 338 -5.69 -1.84 -2.44
N GLN A 339 -6.01 -1.99 -3.73
CA GLN A 339 -7.41 -1.93 -4.19
C GLN A 339 -8.30 -3.01 -3.58
N TYR A 340 -7.74 -4.17 -3.24
CA TYR A 340 -8.41 -5.25 -2.50
C TYR A 340 -8.98 -4.82 -1.14
N GLY A 341 -8.61 -3.64 -0.62
CA GLY A 341 -9.10 -3.10 0.65
C GLY A 341 -9.84 -1.77 0.56
N ILE A 342 -10.22 -1.32 -0.65
CA ILE A 342 -10.86 0.00 -0.82
C ILE A 342 -12.38 -0.11 -0.81
N ASN A 343 -12.97 -1.00 -1.61
CA ASN A 343 -14.43 -1.11 -1.73
C ASN A 343 -14.95 -2.32 -0.92
N PRO A 344 -15.66 -2.11 0.20
CA PRO A 344 -16.20 -3.20 1.03
C PRO A 344 -17.33 -4.00 0.34
N ASP A 345 -17.86 -3.52 -0.79
CA ASP A 345 -18.85 -4.26 -1.59
C ASP A 345 -18.24 -5.14 -2.67
N ALA A 346 -16.96 -4.95 -3.01
CA ALA A 346 -16.31 -5.79 -4.01
C ALA A 346 -16.15 -7.24 -3.47
N PRO A 347 -16.56 -8.26 -4.24
CA PRO A 347 -16.27 -9.66 -3.94
C PRO A 347 -14.80 -9.91 -3.61
N GLU A 348 -13.89 -9.32 -4.38
CA GLU A 348 -12.44 -9.48 -4.21
C GLU A 348 -11.95 -8.96 -2.86
N THR A 349 -12.60 -7.93 -2.30
CA THR A 349 -12.32 -7.47 -0.93
C THR A 349 -12.70 -8.54 0.09
N ARG A 350 -13.90 -9.14 -0.04
CA ARG A 350 -14.32 -10.22 0.87
C ARG A 350 -13.42 -11.46 0.73
N GLU A 351 -13.00 -11.77 -0.48
CA GLU A 351 -12.05 -12.85 -0.76
C GLU A 351 -10.70 -12.58 -0.09
N ALA A 352 -10.09 -11.42 -0.31
CA ALA A 352 -8.78 -11.09 0.23
C ALA A 352 -8.74 -11.14 1.77
N PHE A 353 -9.69 -10.48 2.44
CA PHE A 353 -9.75 -10.51 3.91
C PHE A 353 -10.24 -11.85 4.45
N GLY A 354 -11.07 -12.58 3.70
CA GLY A 354 -11.48 -13.94 4.03
C GLY A 354 -10.33 -14.95 3.94
N ASP A 355 -9.45 -14.83 2.94
CA ASP A 355 -8.24 -15.64 2.81
C ASP A 355 -7.25 -15.36 3.95
N ILE A 356 -7.04 -14.08 4.28
CA ILE A 356 -6.22 -13.68 5.43
C ILE A 356 -6.79 -14.28 6.73
N ALA A 357 -8.10 -14.17 6.94
CA ALA A 357 -8.76 -14.74 8.12
C ALA A 357 -8.61 -16.27 8.17
N ARG A 358 -8.83 -16.98 7.05
CA ARG A 358 -8.63 -18.43 6.96
C ARG A 358 -7.19 -18.84 7.21
N PHE A 359 -6.22 -18.06 6.73
CA PHE A 359 -4.81 -18.29 6.99
C PHE A 359 -4.51 -18.17 8.48
N PHE A 360 -5.00 -17.10 9.12
CA PHE A 360 -4.90 -16.92 10.56
C PHE A 360 -5.59 -18.04 11.34
N ASP A 361 -6.77 -18.50 10.93
CA ASP A 361 -7.47 -19.60 11.59
C ASP A 361 -6.65 -20.90 11.65
N ARG A 362 -5.83 -21.16 10.61
CA ARG A 362 -4.94 -22.33 10.53
C ARG A 362 -3.71 -22.21 11.44
N HIS A 363 -3.18 -21.01 11.64
CA HIS A 363 -1.90 -20.81 12.32
C HIS A 363 -2.00 -20.31 13.76
N LEU A 364 -3.09 -19.64 14.13
CA LEU A 364 -3.26 -19.15 15.50
C LEU A 364 -3.77 -20.27 16.41
N GLY A 365 -3.29 -20.28 17.65
CA GLY A 365 -3.74 -21.21 18.68
C GLY A 365 -5.24 -21.12 18.95
N ARG A 366 -5.82 -22.25 19.34
CA ARG A 366 -7.21 -22.35 19.83
C ARG A 366 -7.31 -22.04 21.32
#